data_AF-A0A150MHL9-F1
#
_entry.id   AF-A0A150MHL9-F1
#
_cell.length_a   1.000
_cell.length_b   1.000
_cell.length_c   1.000
_cell.angle_alpha   90.00
_cell.angle_beta   90.00
_cell.angle_gamma   90.00
#
_symmetry.space_group_name_H-M   'P 1'
#
loop_
_entity.id
_entity.type
_entity.pdbx_description
1 polymer ?
#
loop_
_entity_poly.entity_id
_entity_poly.type
_entity_poly.pdbx_seq_one_letter_code
_entity_poly.pdbx_strand_id
1 'polypeptide(L)'
;MEFLYNHLLSTATILGILFLLAIALKKRIFSIFISLIVILLGISFFLYGLNTVKGFEGMGASLGGLIFIGIGLILFFVSILIIFFEERRKKSS
;
A
#
# COMPACT_ATOMS: atom_id res chain seq x y z
N MET A 1 -9.27 -18.05 9.21
CA MET A 1 -8.97 -16.97 8.25
C MET A 1 -9.53 -15.61 8.68
N GLU A 2 -10.72 -15.55 9.30
CA GLU A 2 -11.42 -14.31 9.64
C GLU A 2 -10.62 -13.37 10.58
N PHE A 3 -9.95 -13.93 11.59
CA PHE A 3 -9.10 -13.16 12.51
C PHE A 3 -7.92 -12.47 11.80
N LEU A 4 -7.21 -13.19 10.92
CA LEU A 4 -6.12 -12.64 10.12
C LEU A 4 -6.62 -11.57 9.15
N TYR A 5 -7.77 -11.80 8.51
CA TYR A 5 -8.34 -10.89 7.54
C TYR A 5 -8.83 -9.57 8.17
N ASN A 6 -9.47 -9.64 9.34
CA ASN A 6 -9.90 -8.45 10.09
C ASN A 6 -8.71 -7.63 10.61
N HIS A 7 -7.66 -8.31 11.08
CA HIS A 7 -6.45 -7.62 11.52
C HIS A 7 -5.73 -6.95 10.35
N LEU A 8 -5.75 -7.57 9.17
CA LEU A 8 -5.18 -7.04 7.93
C LEU A 8 -5.96 -5.83 7.40
N LEU A 9 -7.29 -5.90 7.37
CA LEU A 9 -8.14 -4.78 6.99
C LEU A 9 -7.92 -3.59 7.94
N SER A 10 -7.78 -3.87 9.25
CA SER A 10 -7.46 -2.85 10.24
C SER A 10 -6.10 -2.20 9.99
N THR A 11 -5.03 -2.97 9.78
CA THR A 11 -3.69 -2.42 9.49
C THR A 11 -3.65 -1.65 8.17
N ALA A 12 -4.33 -2.15 7.13
CA ALA A 12 -4.50 -1.45 5.86
C ALA A 12 -5.18 -0.10 6.01
N THR A 13 -6.25 -0.05 6.82
CA THR A 13 -7.00 1.17 7.10
C THR A 13 -6.14 2.19 7.83
N ILE A 14 -5.39 1.74 8.85
CA ILE A 14 -4.46 2.60 9.59
C ILE A 14 -3.37 3.17 8.66
N LEU A 15 -2.79 2.34 7.79
CA LEU A 15 -1.81 2.78 6.80
C LEU A 15 -2.39 3.78 5.80
N GLY A 16 -3.64 3.59 5.36
CA GLY A 16 -4.35 4.54 4.50
C GLY A 16 -4.57 5.91 5.17
N ILE A 17 -4.96 5.93 6.44
CA ILE A 17 -5.11 7.16 7.21
C ILE A 17 -3.76 7.88 7.38
N LEU A 18 -2.71 7.13 7.71
CA LEU A 18 -1.35 7.66 7.81
C LEU A 18 -0.86 8.26 6.49
N PHE A 19 -1.22 7.64 5.36
CA PHE A 19 -0.87 8.14 4.03
C PHE A 19 -1.52 9.50 3.75
N LEU A 20 -2.83 9.62 4.02
CA LEU A 20 -3.56 10.88 3.88
C LEU A 20 -2.98 11.97 4.79
N LEU A 21 -2.63 11.62 6.03
CA LEU A 21 -1.99 12.52 6.99
C LEU A 21 -0.61 12.97 6.49
N ALA A 22 0.18 12.06 5.93
CA ALA A 22 1.50 12.36 5.38
C ALA A 22 1.42 13.36 4.21
N ILE A 23 0.42 13.21 3.34
CA ILE A 23 0.15 14.17 2.27
C ILE A 23 -0.30 15.51 2.83
N ALA A 24 -1.24 15.53 3.78
CA ALA A 24 -1.75 16.75 4.40
C ALA A 24 -0.65 17.57 5.10
N LEU A 25 0.29 16.89 5.77
CA LEU A 25 1.45 17.49 6.43
C LEU A 25 2.62 17.79 5.47
N LYS A 26 2.45 17.59 4.15
CA LYS A 26 3.48 17.75 3.11
C LYS A 26 4.75 16.91 3.38
N LYS A 27 4.63 15.80 4.12
CA LYS A 27 5.72 14.85 4.38
C LYS A 27 5.86 13.88 3.21
N ARG A 28 6.31 14.42 2.08
CA ARG A 28 6.44 13.76 0.77
C ARG A 28 7.15 12.41 0.81
N ILE A 29 8.33 12.39 1.41
CA ILE A 29 9.16 11.19 1.52
C ILE A 29 8.43 10.12 2.35
N PHE A 30 7.72 10.53 3.40
CA PHE A 30 6.98 9.62 4.27
C PHE A 30 5.79 8.96 3.56
N SER A 31 5.10 9.69 2.69
CA SER A 31 4.04 9.15 1.84
C SER A 31 4.57 8.04 0.91
N ILE A 32 5.76 8.22 0.33
CA ILE A 32 6.43 7.16 -0.46
C ILE A 32 6.73 5.92 0.39
N PHE A 33 7.28 6.11 1.60
CA PHE A 33 7.58 5.00 2.52
C PHE A 33 6.32 4.20 2.88
N ILE A 34 5.20 4.87 3.14
CA ILE A 34 3.93 4.19 3.44
C ILE A 34 3.46 3.35 2.24
N SER A 35 3.52 3.90 1.01
CA SER A 35 3.18 3.14 -0.20
C SER A 35 4.05 1.89 -0.37
N LEU A 36 5.36 2.02 -0.13
CA LEU A 36 6.30 0.90 -0.16
C LEU A 36 5.96 -0.18 0.87
N ILE A 37 5.58 0.20 2.10
CA ILE A 37 5.15 -0.75 3.14
C ILE A 37 3.91 -1.52 2.69
N VAL A 38 2.92 -0.84 2.09
CA VAL A 38 1.70 -1.48 1.58
C VAL A 38 2.02 -2.49 0.47
N ILE A 39 2.91 -2.13 -0.46
CA ILE A 39 3.37 -3.04 -1.52
C ILE A 39 4.05 -4.27 -0.91
N LEU A 40 4.95 -4.06 0.07
CA LEU A 40 5.69 -5.13 0.72
C LEU A 40 4.74 -6.11 1.43
N LEU A 41 3.73 -5.56 2.13
CA LEU A 41 2.70 -6.35 2.80
C LEU A 41 1.91 -7.20 1.80
N GLY A 42 1.54 -6.62 0.65
CA GLY A 42 0.87 -7.33 -0.44
C GLY A 42 1.72 -8.45 -1.04
N ILE A 43 3.03 -8.22 -1.24
CA ILE A 43 3.98 -9.25 -1.71
C ILE A 43 4.08 -10.39 -0.70
N SER A 44 4.22 -10.08 0.59
CA SER A 44 4.27 -11.11 1.63
C SER A 44 3.01 -11.97 1.62
N PHE A 45 1.83 -11.38 1.46
CA PHE A 45 0.57 -12.11 1.36
C PHE A 45 0.46 -12.93 0.08
N PHE A 46 0.90 -12.37 -1.04
CA PHE A 46 0.91 -13.07 -2.32
C PHE A 46 1.73 -14.36 -2.23
N LEU A 47 2.96 -14.26 -1.71
CA LEU A 47 3.88 -15.38 -1.53
C LEU A 47 3.37 -16.37 -0.47
N TYR A 48 2.77 -15.88 0.61
CA TYR A 48 2.17 -16.73 1.64
C TYR A 48 1.03 -17.59 1.08
N GLY A 49 0.14 -16.98 0.29
CA GLY A 49 -0.94 -17.71 -0.38
C GLY A 49 -0.43 -18.72 -1.42
N LEU A 50 0.69 -18.42 -2.09
CA LEU A 50 1.23 -19.27 -3.15
C LEU A 50 2.01 -20.48 -2.59
N ASN A 51 2.82 -20.25 -1.55
CA ASN A 51 3.80 -21.23 -1.07
C ASN A 51 3.36 -21.98 0.20
N THR A 52 2.54 -21.35 1.05
CA THR A 52 2.25 -21.88 2.38
C THR A 52 0.87 -22.51 2.48
N VAL A 53 -0.14 -21.91 1.82
CA VAL A 53 -1.53 -22.37 1.90
C VAL A 53 -1.91 -23.08 0.59
N LYS A 54 -2.37 -24.33 0.66
CA LYS A 54 -2.77 -25.11 -0.52
C LYS A 54 -4.28 -25.02 -0.75
N GLY A 55 -4.72 -25.16 -2.00
CA GLY A 55 -6.12 -25.17 -2.38
C GLY A 55 -6.74 -23.77 -2.55
N PHE A 56 -8.08 -23.70 -2.55
CA PHE A 56 -8.83 -22.47 -2.80
C PHE A 56 -8.53 -21.34 -1.81
N GLU A 57 -8.20 -21.67 -0.56
CA GLU A 57 -7.84 -20.69 0.46
C GLU A 57 -6.51 -19.99 0.16
N GLY A 58 -5.53 -20.73 -0.38
CA GLY A 58 -4.26 -20.15 -0.82
C GLY A 58 -4.43 -19.24 -2.03
N MET A 59 -5.27 -19.64 -2.98
CA MET A 59 -5.65 -18.79 -4.12
C MET A 59 -6.30 -17.48 -3.65
N GLY A 60 -7.21 -17.55 -2.67
CA GLY A 60 -7.83 -16.37 -2.06
C GLY A 60 -6.82 -15.45 -1.38
N ALA A 61 -5.87 -16.00 -0.62
CA ALA A 61 -4.80 -15.22 0.01
C ALA A 61 -3.87 -14.55 -1.01
N SER A 62 -3.52 -15.26 -2.10
CA SER A 62 -2.70 -14.69 -3.18
C SER A 62 -3.43 -13.57 -3.93
N LEU A 63 -4.70 -13.77 -4.28
CA LEU A 63 -5.50 -12.72 -4.90
C LEU A 63 -5.65 -11.50 -3.98
N GLY A 64 -5.86 -11.71 -2.68
CA GLY A 64 -5.82 -10.65 -1.68
C GLY A 64 -4.50 -9.88 -1.70
N GLY A 65 -3.37 -10.59 -1.71
CA GLY A 65 -2.03 -10.01 -1.83
C GLY A 65 -1.86 -9.14 -3.09
N LEU A 66 -2.34 -9.60 -4.25
CA LEU A 66 -2.31 -8.84 -5.50
C LEU A 66 -3.10 -7.53 -5.41
N ILE A 67 -4.27 -7.54 -4.77
CA ILE A 67 -5.08 -6.33 -4.55
C ILE A 67 -4.28 -5.31 -3.73
N PHE A 68 -3.62 -5.77 -2.65
CA PHE A 68 -2.76 -4.91 -1.83
C PHE A 68 -1.57 -4.34 -2.60
N ILE A 69 -0.92 -5.15 -3.45
CA ILE A 69 0.15 -4.67 -4.33
C ILE A 69 -0.38 -3.57 -5.26
N GLY A 70 -1.54 -3.79 -5.89
CA GLY A 70 -2.18 -2.80 -6.77
C GLY A 70 -2.48 -1.48 -6.06
N ILE A 71 -3.08 -1.53 -4.87
CA ILE A 71 -3.35 -0.34 -4.04
C ILE A 71 -2.04 0.37 -3.72
N GLY A 72 -1.02 -0.36 -3.25
CA GLY A 72 0.28 0.21 -2.92
C GLY A 72 0.96 0.90 -4.11
N LEU A 73 0.87 0.33 -5.31
CA LEU A 73 1.39 0.93 -6.55
C LEU A 73 0.64 2.20 -6.93
N ILE A 74 -0.68 2.23 -6.80
CA ILE A 74 -1.49 3.44 -7.05
C ILE A 74 -1.08 4.55 -6.08
N LEU A 75 -0.97 4.23 -4.78
CA LEU A 75 -0.52 5.19 -3.76
C LEU A 75 0.87 5.73 -4.09
N PHE A 76 1.80 4.86 -4.47
CA PHE A 76 3.16 5.24 -4.87
C PHE A 76 3.17 6.18 -6.08
N PHE A 77 2.39 5.87 -7.11
CA PHE A 77 2.26 6.70 -8.31
C PHE A 77 1.69 8.09 -7.99
N VAL A 78 0.65 8.14 -7.15
CA VAL A 78 0.05 9.40 -6.68
C VAL A 78 1.07 10.23 -5.89
N SER A 79 1.83 9.61 -4.98
CA SER A 79 2.90 10.31 -4.25
C SER A 79 3.91 10.95 -5.19
N ILE A 80 4.36 10.23 -6.22
CA ILE A 80 5.31 10.75 -7.21
C ILE A 80 4.70 11.92 -7.98
N LEU A 81 3.45 11.82 -8.44
CA LEU A 81 2.78 12.91 -9.14
C LEU A 81 2.67 14.17 -8.28
N ILE A 82 2.27 14.02 -7.00
CA ILE A 82 2.18 15.14 -6.06
C ILE A 82 3.55 15.82 -5.92
N ILE A 83 4.60 15.04 -5.70
CA ILE A 83 5.97 15.57 -5.58
C ILE A 83 6.38 16.30 -6.86
N PHE A 84 6.15 15.71 -8.02
CA PHE A 84 6.48 16.29 -9.31
C PHE A 84 5.78 17.63 -9.55
N PHE A 85 4.47 17.72 -9.32
CA PHE A 85 3.72 18.96 -9.51
C PHE A 85 4.11 20.05 -8.50
N GLU A 86 4.43 19.69 -7.27
CA GLU A 86 4.91 20.66 -6.28
C GLU A 86 6.33 21.16 -6.61
N GLU A 87 7.22 20.30 -7.11
CA GLU A 87 8.56 20.67 -7.59
C GLU A 87 8.47 21.67 -8.74
N ARG A 88 7.56 21.41 -9.70
CA ARG A 88 7.30 22.30 -10.85
C ARG A 88 6.74 23.65 -10.42
N ARG A 89 5.83 23.68 -9.43
CA ARG A 89 5.30 24.93 -8.87
C ARG A 89 6.38 25.77 -8.19
N LYS A 90 7.30 25.15 -7.44
CA LYS A 90 8.43 25.86 -6.81
C LYS A 90 9.38 26.51 -7.82
N LYS A 91 9.62 25.89 -8.98
CA LYS A 91 10.47 26.45 -10.05
C LYS A 91 9.82 27.56 -10.87
N SER A 92 8.50 27.70 -10.78
CA SER A 92 7.72 28.69 -11.55
C SER A 92 7.41 29.96 -10.75
N SER A 93 7.77 30.00 -9.46
CA SER A 93 7.68 31.16 -8.58
C SER A 93 9.06 31.76 -8.35
#